data_AF-A0A242LLI9-F1
#
_entry.id   AF-A0A242LLI9-F1
#
_cell.length_a   1.000
_cell.length_b   1.000
_cell.length_c   1.000
_cell.angle_alpha   90.00
_cell.angle_beta   90.00
_cell.angle_gamma   90.00
#
_symmetry.space_group_name_H-M   'P 1'
#
loop_
_entity.id
_entity.type
_entity.pdbx_description
1 polymer ?
#
loop_
_entity_poly.entity_id
_entity_poly.type
_entity_poly.pdbx_seq_one_letter_code
_entity_poly.pdbx_strand_id
1 'polypeptide(L)'
;MLLLDWVFIATLSSAILFALFSLFCFFRLFQIRKQLNQLSRIRSKNTRKRKKIRRKIKKTTVKLKKQRRNLLVFSILAICLCATAFYSRYYQATNLGEQDSDGIVQGYYLLNETVNQINQLSENNNSEKVENNLRELAAKLSSFGMRGADGRLTSEGQRLLSRYYNQMKELGLNLNNQSSEMVDNPEKREEYISVIQKTQATQKKIIEYFKVNEQALQQKK
;
A
#
# COMPACT_ATOMS: atom_id res chain seq x y z
N MET A 1 -6.47 -1.30 -11.05
CA MET A 1 -6.91 -0.40 -9.95
C MET A 1 -7.35 -1.29 -8.81
N LEU A 2 -6.60 -1.31 -7.72
CA LEU A 2 -6.83 -2.27 -6.65
C LEU A 2 -8.04 -1.83 -5.81
N LEU A 3 -8.76 -2.80 -5.26
CA LEU A 3 -9.92 -2.60 -4.39
C LEU A 3 -9.63 -1.58 -3.26
N LEU A 4 -8.40 -1.57 -2.74
CA LEU A 4 -7.97 -0.60 -1.73
C LEU A 4 -7.93 0.86 -2.24
N ASP A 5 -7.69 1.12 -3.53
CA ASP A 5 -7.71 2.49 -4.08
C ASP A 5 -9.13 3.05 -4.03
N TRP A 6 -10.11 2.22 -4.39
CA TRP A 6 -11.53 2.57 -4.30
C TRP A 6 -11.97 2.80 -2.85
N VAL A 7 -11.51 1.95 -1.93
CA VAL A 7 -11.78 2.13 -0.49
C VAL A 7 -11.17 3.43 0.01
N PHE A 8 -9.92 3.74 -0.34
CA PHE A 8 -9.27 4.99 0.05
C PHE A 8 -10.04 6.22 -0.47
N ILE A 9 -10.36 6.26 -1.76
CA ILE A 9 -11.07 7.38 -2.37
C ILE A 9 -12.46 7.54 -1.74
N ALA A 10 -13.24 6.46 -1.65
CA ALA A 10 -14.60 6.51 -1.12
C ALA A 10 -14.64 6.95 0.34
N THR A 11 -13.74 6.42 1.18
CA THR A 11 -13.66 6.78 2.61
C THR A 11 -13.18 8.21 2.80
N LEU A 12 -12.17 8.66 2.05
CA LEU A 12 -11.66 10.02 2.14
C LEU A 12 -12.70 11.06 1.67
N SER A 13 -13.33 10.84 0.52
CA SER A 13 -14.41 11.72 0.03
C SER A 13 -15.58 11.79 1.00
N SER A 14 -15.97 10.65 1.59
CA SER A 14 -17.02 10.60 2.61
C SER A 14 -16.60 11.34 3.89
N ALA A 15 -15.36 11.20 4.33
CA ALA A 15 -14.83 11.91 5.50
C ALA A 15 -14.90 13.43 5.31
N ILE A 16 -14.53 13.93 4.12
CA ILE A 16 -14.63 15.36 3.77
C ILE A 16 -16.09 15.82 3.82
N LEU A 17 -17.01 15.05 3.23
CA LEU A 17 -18.44 15.37 3.25
C LEU A 17 -18.99 15.48 4.69
N PHE A 18 -18.67 14.52 5.55
CA PHE A 18 -19.10 14.56 6.95
C PHE A 18 -18.42 15.67 7.75
N ALA A 19 -17.17 16.02 7.44
CA ALA A 19 -16.49 17.17 8.03
C ALA A 19 -17.20 18.47 7.67
N LEU A 20 -17.64 18.64 6.41
CA LEU A 20 -18.43 19.80 5.98
C LEU A 20 -19.79 19.86 6.69
N PHE A 21 -20.48 18.74 6.84
CA PHE A 21 -21.73 18.70 7.62
C PHE A 21 -21.52 19.00 9.10
N SER A 22 -20.42 18.52 9.69
CA SER A 22 -20.03 18.87 11.05
C SER A 22 -19.80 20.38 11.19
N LEU A 23 -19.08 20.98 10.26
CA LEU A 23 -18.79 22.41 10.23
C LEU A 23 -20.06 23.27 10.05
N PHE A 24 -20.96 22.87 9.14
CA PHE A 24 -22.29 23.48 9.03
C PHE A 24 -23.09 23.35 10.33
N CYS A 25 -23.02 22.18 10.96
CA CYS A 25 -23.71 21.94 12.22
C CYS A 25 -23.16 22.80 13.36
N PHE A 26 -21.86 23.06 13.36
CA PHE A 26 -21.16 23.93 14.30
C PHE A 26 -21.62 25.38 14.16
N PHE A 27 -21.69 25.92 12.94
CA PHE A 27 -22.22 27.27 12.72
C PHE A 27 -23.69 27.42 13.17
N ARG A 28 -24.54 26.43 12.84
CA ARG A 28 -25.93 26.39 13.31
C ARG A 28 -26.02 26.35 14.84
N LEU A 29 -25.14 25.61 15.50
CA LEU A 29 -25.07 25.57 16.96
C LEU A 29 -24.80 26.96 17.53
N PHE A 30 -23.87 27.70 16.95
CA PHE A 30 -23.54 29.07 17.39
C PHE A 30 -24.72 30.03 17.22
N GLN A 31 -25.41 29.98 16.07
CA GLN A 31 -26.62 30.77 15.83
C GLN A 31 -27.73 30.46 16.86
N ILE A 32 -27.98 29.18 17.14
CA ILE A 32 -28.99 28.76 18.12
C ILE A 32 -28.62 29.23 19.53
N ARG A 33 -27.34 29.15 19.92
CA ARG A 33 -26.86 29.69 21.22
C ARG A 33 -27.10 31.20 21.31
N LYS A 34 -26.77 31.96 20.26
CA LYS A 34 -27.02 33.41 20.20
C LYS A 34 -28.51 33.73 20.36
N GLN A 35 -29.39 33.02 19.66
CA GLN A 35 -30.84 33.18 19.78
C GLN A 35 -31.36 32.84 21.20
N LEU A 36 -30.82 31.79 21.83
CA LEU A 36 -31.19 31.40 23.18
C LEU A 36 -30.78 32.47 24.19
N ASN A 37 -29.56 33.02 24.07
CA ASN A 37 -29.07 34.11 24.90
C ASN A 37 -29.88 35.41 24.72
N GLN A 38 -30.33 35.71 23.51
CA GLN A 38 -31.24 36.83 23.27
C GLN A 38 -32.61 36.61 23.93
N LEU A 39 -33.18 35.40 23.80
CA LEU A 39 -34.48 35.07 24.41
C LEU A 39 -34.44 35.05 25.95
N SER A 40 -33.34 34.63 26.56
CA SER A 40 -33.19 34.58 28.02
C SER A 40 -33.02 35.96 28.65
N ARG A 41 -32.49 36.94 27.90
CA ARG A 41 -32.35 38.33 28.34
C ARG A 41 -33.68 39.11 28.35
N ILE A 42 -34.70 38.68 27.60
CA ILE A 42 -35.99 39.36 27.55
C ILE A 42 -36.76 39.15 28.87
N ARG A 43 -36.92 40.22 29.65
CA ARG A 43 -37.81 40.26 30.83
C ARG A 43 -39.13 40.96 30.44
N SER A 44 -40.26 40.27 30.59
CA SER A 44 -41.59 40.84 30.37
C SER A 44 -42.44 40.78 31.64
N LYS A 45 -43.02 41.92 32.03
CA LYS A 45 -43.97 42.01 33.14
C LYS A 45 -45.31 41.32 32.84
N ASN A 46 -45.63 41.07 31.56
CA ASN A 46 -46.89 40.45 31.14
C ASN A 46 -46.82 38.90 31.19
N THR A 47 -47.75 38.28 31.94
CA THR A 47 -47.81 36.82 32.17
C THR A 47 -48.02 36.00 30.89
N ARG A 48 -48.86 36.47 29.95
CA ARG A 48 -49.08 35.81 28.65
C ARG A 48 -47.82 35.83 27.79
N LYS A 49 -47.12 36.98 27.73
CA LYS A 49 -45.84 37.11 27.01
C LYS A 49 -44.74 36.25 27.64
N ARG A 50 -44.67 36.19 28.98
CA ARG A 50 -43.73 35.33 29.74
C ARG A 50 -43.93 33.85 29.43
N LYS A 51 -45.18 33.36 29.35
CA LYS A 51 -45.48 31.97 28.95
C LYS A 51 -45.02 31.67 27.52
N LYS A 52 -45.23 32.59 26.56
CA LYS A 52 -44.76 32.45 25.16
C LYS A 52 -43.23 32.37 25.07
N ILE A 53 -42.50 33.22 25.81
CA ILE A 53 -41.02 33.21 25.85
C ILE A 53 -40.50 31.89 26.44
N ARG A 54 -41.06 31.41 27.56
CA ARG A 54 -40.68 30.11 28.15
C ARG A 54 -40.88 28.95 27.18
N ARG A 55 -41.98 28.92 26.42
CA ARG A 55 -42.22 27.91 25.37
C ARG A 55 -41.19 27.99 24.25
N LYS A 56 -40.83 29.19 23.79
CA LYS A 56 -39.78 29.38 22.78
C LYS A 56 -38.41 28.90 23.29
N ILE A 57 -38.03 29.25 24.52
CA ILE A 57 -36.79 28.79 25.15
C ILE A 57 -36.76 27.26 25.19
N LYS A 58 -37.83 26.60 25.67
CA LYS A 58 -37.91 25.12 25.69
C LYS A 58 -37.77 24.50 24.29
N LYS A 59 -38.38 25.09 23.25
CA LYS A 59 -38.21 24.61 21.86
C LYS A 59 -36.77 24.79 21.37
N THR A 60 -36.15 25.94 21.65
CA THR A 60 -34.77 26.24 21.24
C THR A 60 -33.75 25.38 21.99
N THR A 61 -33.96 25.05 23.26
CA THR A 61 -33.08 24.14 24.02
C THR A 61 -33.11 22.72 23.45
N VAL A 62 -34.28 22.23 23.05
CA VAL A 62 -34.40 20.92 22.37
C VAL A 62 -33.68 20.94 21.02
N LYS A 63 -33.84 22.01 20.22
CA LYS A 63 -33.09 22.19 18.97
C LYS A 63 -31.58 22.21 19.20
N LEU A 64 -31.11 22.89 20.24
CA LEU A 64 -29.70 22.92 20.63
C LEU A 64 -29.18 21.51 20.94
N LYS A 65 -29.91 20.73 21.74
CA LYS A 65 -29.53 19.34 22.07
C LYS A 65 -29.44 18.46 20.83
N LYS A 66 -30.42 18.55 19.92
CA LYS A 66 -30.41 17.83 18.63
C LYS A 66 -29.21 18.24 17.78
N GLN A 67 -28.93 19.54 17.70
CA GLN A 67 -27.80 20.08 16.94
C GLN A 67 -26.45 19.63 17.50
N ARG A 68 -26.30 19.58 18.84
CA ARG A 68 -25.10 19.03 19.49
C ARG A 68 -24.92 17.56 19.16
N ARG A 69 -26.00 16.77 19.21
CA ARG A 69 -25.94 15.34 18.85
C ARG A 69 -25.52 15.15 17.40
N ASN A 70 -26.11 15.90 16.47
CA ASN A 70 -25.75 15.81 15.05
C ASN A 70 -24.30 16.22 14.81
N LEU A 71 -23.82 17.29 15.48
CA LEU A 71 -22.41 17.68 15.43
C LEU A 71 -21.50 16.54 15.89
N LEU A 72 -21.79 15.92 17.04
CA LEU A 72 -21.01 14.80 17.56
C LEU A 72 -21.02 13.61 16.59
N VAL A 73 -22.19 13.22 16.08
CA VAL A 73 -22.31 12.09 15.15
C VAL A 73 -21.49 12.34 13.88
N PHE A 74 -21.64 13.50 13.23
CA PHE A 74 -20.89 13.80 12.02
C PHE A 74 -19.38 13.95 12.26
N SER A 75 -18.98 14.51 13.40
CA SER A 75 -17.57 14.57 13.78
C SER A 75 -16.97 13.17 13.99
N ILE A 76 -17.67 12.27 14.69
CA ILE A 76 -17.20 10.90 14.91
C ILE A 76 -17.09 10.16 13.58
N LEU A 77 -18.11 10.24 12.72
CA LEU A 77 -18.09 9.62 11.39
C LEU A 77 -16.93 10.14 10.54
N ALA A 78 -16.70 11.46 10.53
CA ALA A 78 -15.59 12.05 9.80
C ALA A 78 -14.23 11.53 10.31
N ILE A 79 -14.05 11.42 11.63
CA ILE A 79 -12.81 10.90 12.23
C ILE A 79 -12.61 9.43 11.89
N CYS A 80 -13.64 8.58 12.04
CA CYS A 80 -13.55 7.15 11.73
C CYS A 80 -13.23 6.90 10.25
N LEU A 81 -13.89 7.62 9.34
CA LEU A 81 -13.64 7.48 7.90
C LEU A 81 -12.27 8.01 7.50
N CYS A 82 -11.83 9.13 8.09
CA CYS A 82 -10.49 9.66 7.90
C CYS A 82 -9.43 8.65 8.37
N ALA A 83 -9.58 8.09 9.58
CA ALA A 83 -8.69 7.06 10.10
C ALA A 83 -8.64 5.83 9.19
N THR A 84 -9.79 5.41 8.66
CA THR A 84 -9.87 4.27 7.71
C THR A 84 -9.14 4.57 6.40
N ALA A 85 -9.30 5.77 5.85
CA ALA A 85 -8.60 6.19 4.64
C ALA A 85 -7.08 6.19 4.86
N PHE A 86 -6.61 6.81 5.94
CA PHE A 86 -5.18 6.83 6.28
C PHE A 86 -4.63 5.44 6.53
N TYR A 87 -5.37 4.56 7.21
CA TYR A 87 -4.98 3.17 7.40
C TYR A 87 -4.87 2.42 6.07
N SER A 88 -5.85 2.57 5.17
CA SER A 88 -5.80 1.98 3.82
C SER A 88 -4.56 2.44 3.06
N ARG A 89 -4.26 3.75 3.12
CA ARG A 89 -3.06 4.31 2.47
C ARG A 89 -1.77 3.78 3.08
N TYR A 90 -1.71 3.69 4.41
CA TYR A 90 -0.57 3.15 5.13
C TYR A 90 -0.33 1.68 4.77
N TYR A 91 -1.40 0.89 4.69
CA TYR A 91 -1.33 -0.51 4.29
C TYR A 91 -0.77 -0.65 2.87
N GLN A 92 -1.28 0.11 1.91
CA GLN A 92 -0.75 0.14 0.55
C GLN A 92 0.72 0.57 0.48
N ALA A 93 1.17 1.45 1.36
CA ALA A 93 2.54 1.92 1.36
C ALA A 93 3.55 0.90 1.93
N THR A 94 3.07 -0.01 2.78
CA THR A 94 3.91 -0.93 3.57
C THR A 94 3.78 -2.40 3.18
N ASN A 95 2.88 -2.74 2.25
CA ASN A 95 2.67 -4.10 1.78
C ASN A 95 2.89 -4.17 0.26
N LEU A 96 3.39 -5.31 -0.22
CA LEU A 96 3.56 -5.54 -1.65
C LEU A 96 2.21 -5.52 -2.36
N GLY A 97 2.17 -4.83 -3.50
CA GLY A 97 1.08 -4.98 -4.46
C GLY A 97 1.13 -6.37 -5.12
N GLU A 98 0.04 -6.76 -5.76
CA GLU A 98 -0.08 -8.05 -6.45
C GLU A 98 1.03 -8.27 -7.49
N GLN A 99 1.28 -7.28 -8.35
CA GLN A 99 2.33 -7.33 -9.37
C GLN A 99 3.74 -7.49 -8.78
N ASP A 100 4.02 -6.80 -7.68
CA ASP A 100 5.31 -6.88 -7.00
C ASP A 100 5.46 -8.21 -6.27
N SER A 101 4.39 -8.68 -5.61
CA SER A 101 4.35 -9.99 -4.98
C SER A 101 4.63 -11.10 -5.99
N ASP A 102 3.98 -11.06 -7.16
CA ASP A 102 4.23 -12.02 -8.23
C ASP A 102 5.65 -11.91 -8.78
N GLY A 103 6.23 -10.70 -8.81
CA GLY A 103 7.63 -10.49 -9.18
C GLY A 103 8.61 -11.14 -8.23
N ILE A 104 8.37 -11.03 -6.92
CA ILE A 104 9.20 -11.68 -5.91
C ILE A 104 9.08 -13.21 -5.99
N VAL A 105 7.87 -13.75 -6.17
CA VAL A 105 7.65 -15.19 -6.34
C VAL A 105 8.37 -15.71 -7.59
N GLN A 106 8.14 -15.08 -8.75
CA GLN A 106 8.78 -15.48 -10.01
C GLN A 106 10.30 -15.37 -9.91
N GLY A 107 10.80 -14.28 -9.31
CA GLY A 107 12.23 -14.08 -9.16
C GLY A 107 12.88 -15.10 -8.22
N TYR A 108 12.18 -15.54 -7.17
CA TYR A 108 12.64 -16.62 -6.30
C TYR A 108 12.86 -17.92 -7.08
N TYR A 109 11.87 -18.30 -7.89
CA TYR A 109 11.98 -19.47 -8.75
C TYR A 109 13.11 -19.34 -9.77
N LEU A 110 13.16 -18.22 -10.50
CA LEU A 110 14.15 -18.02 -11.56
C LEU A 110 15.58 -18.03 -11.03
N LEU A 111 15.85 -17.40 -9.89
CA LEU A 111 17.18 -17.40 -9.28
C LEU A 111 17.62 -18.82 -8.88
N ASN A 112 16.73 -19.58 -8.23
CA ASN A 112 17.03 -20.95 -7.82
C ASN A 112 17.23 -21.89 -9.02
N GLU A 113 16.36 -21.78 -10.03
CA GLU A 113 16.49 -22.59 -11.24
C GLU A 113 17.76 -22.24 -12.03
N THR A 114 18.15 -20.97 -12.06
CA THR A 114 19.42 -20.55 -12.69
C THR A 114 20.63 -21.19 -12.00
N VAL A 115 20.66 -21.21 -10.66
CA VAL A 115 21.72 -21.91 -9.91
C VAL A 115 21.73 -23.40 -10.24
N ASN A 116 20.57 -24.05 -10.29
CA ASN A 116 20.46 -25.47 -10.64
C ASN A 116 21.03 -25.75 -12.04
N GLN A 117 20.67 -24.95 -13.04
CA GLN A 117 21.19 -25.10 -14.40
C GLN A 117 22.71 -24.85 -14.48
N ILE A 118 23.24 -23.84 -13.77
CA ILE A 118 24.70 -23.60 -13.72
C ILE A 118 25.43 -24.79 -13.08
N ASN A 119 24.89 -25.37 -12.01
CA ASN A 119 25.48 -26.55 -11.37
C ASN A 119 25.42 -27.78 -12.28
N GLN A 120 24.36 -27.94 -13.09
CA GLN A 120 24.27 -29.04 -14.06
C GLN A 120 25.35 -28.96 -15.16
N LEU A 121 25.85 -27.76 -15.50
CA LEU A 121 26.98 -27.61 -16.42
C LEU A 121 28.27 -28.25 -15.87
N SER A 122 28.46 -28.27 -14.56
CA SER A 122 29.64 -28.89 -13.94
C SER A 122 29.61 -30.42 -13.91
N GLU A 123 28.45 -31.04 -14.15
CA GLU A 123 28.24 -32.49 -14.01
C GLU A 123 28.37 -33.25 -15.35
N ASN A 124 28.96 -32.64 -16.40
CA ASN A 124 29.17 -33.22 -17.74
C ASN A 124 27.88 -33.69 -18.47
N ASN A 125 26.71 -33.16 -18.09
CA ASN A 125 25.46 -33.43 -18.77
C ASN A 125 25.25 -32.51 -19.97
N ASN A 126 24.62 -33.06 -21.02
CA ASN A 126 24.17 -32.44 -22.28
C ASN A 126 24.21 -30.89 -22.33
N SER A 127 25.40 -30.34 -22.58
CA SER A 127 25.73 -28.92 -22.42
C SER A 127 24.83 -28.01 -23.26
N GLU A 128 24.47 -28.44 -24.47
CA GLU A 128 23.60 -27.69 -25.38
C GLU A 128 22.18 -27.49 -24.81
N LYS A 129 21.64 -28.50 -24.13
CA LYS A 129 20.32 -28.39 -23.48
C LYS A 129 20.36 -27.41 -22.31
N VAL A 130 21.41 -27.49 -21.49
CA VAL A 130 21.57 -26.61 -20.33
C VAL A 130 21.81 -25.16 -20.77
N GLU A 131 22.59 -24.95 -21.84
CA GLU A 131 22.81 -23.62 -22.41
C GLU A 131 21.50 -23.02 -22.94
N ASN A 132 20.68 -23.79 -23.65
CA ASN A 132 19.38 -23.34 -24.11
C ASN A 132 18.45 -22.97 -22.94
N ASN A 133 18.41 -23.78 -21.88
CA ASN A 133 17.66 -23.46 -20.66
C ASN A 133 18.15 -22.17 -20.00
N LEU A 134 19.48 -21.97 -19.92
CA LEU A 134 20.06 -20.76 -19.37
C LEU A 134 19.71 -19.52 -20.19
N ARG A 135 19.67 -19.62 -21.53
CA ARG A 135 19.21 -18.53 -22.40
C ARG A 135 17.74 -18.19 -22.15
N GLU A 136 16.88 -19.19 -21.98
CA GLU A 136 15.48 -18.96 -21.61
C GLU A 136 15.32 -18.28 -20.24
N LEU A 137 16.08 -18.73 -19.24
CA LEU A 137 16.10 -18.12 -17.92
C LEU A 137 16.65 -16.69 -17.98
N ALA A 138 17.70 -16.45 -18.75
CA ALA A 138 18.28 -15.13 -18.99
C ALA A 138 17.28 -14.17 -19.63
N ALA A 139 16.51 -14.63 -20.61
CA ALA A 139 15.42 -13.85 -21.21
C ALA A 139 14.33 -13.49 -20.17
N LYS A 140 13.91 -14.45 -19.33
CA LYS A 140 12.94 -14.19 -18.26
C LYS A 140 13.48 -13.21 -17.21
N LEU A 141 14.74 -13.33 -16.82
CA LEU A 141 15.41 -12.44 -15.87
C LEU A 141 15.56 -11.02 -16.44
N SER A 142 16.00 -10.88 -17.69
CA SER A 142 16.14 -9.57 -18.35
C SER A 142 14.81 -8.82 -18.47
N SER A 143 13.69 -9.55 -18.61
CA SER A 143 12.34 -8.97 -18.64
C SER A 143 11.95 -8.22 -17.36
N PHE A 144 12.62 -8.48 -16.23
CA PHE A 144 12.41 -7.72 -14.99
C PHE A 144 12.78 -6.23 -15.16
N GLY A 145 13.55 -5.87 -16.19
CA GLY A 145 13.81 -4.47 -16.53
C GLY A 145 12.57 -3.69 -16.94
N MET A 146 11.48 -4.36 -17.32
CA MET A 146 10.18 -3.72 -17.59
C MET A 146 9.33 -3.53 -16.33
N ARG A 147 9.72 -4.15 -15.20
CA ARG A 147 9.01 -4.02 -13.93
C ARG A 147 9.46 -2.74 -13.22
N GLY A 148 8.48 -1.95 -12.78
CA GLY A 148 8.69 -0.83 -11.87
C GLY A 148 8.12 -1.17 -10.50
N ALA A 149 8.79 -0.73 -9.44
CA ALA A 149 8.22 -0.83 -8.09
C ALA A 149 6.93 0.00 -8.00
N ASP A 150 5.93 -0.49 -7.26
CA ASP A 150 4.69 0.24 -7.07
C ASP A 150 4.95 1.63 -6.43
N GLY A 151 4.58 2.69 -7.15
CA GLY A 151 4.77 4.07 -6.73
C GLY A 151 4.00 4.47 -5.46
N ARG A 152 3.12 3.60 -4.97
CA ARG A 152 2.38 3.79 -3.71
C ARG A 152 3.19 3.43 -2.48
N LEU A 153 4.23 2.59 -2.63
CA LEU A 153 5.09 2.14 -1.55
C LEU A 153 5.85 3.29 -0.90
N THR A 154 6.40 3.06 0.29
CA THR A 154 7.39 3.96 0.90
C THR A 154 8.60 4.13 -0.03
N SER A 155 9.34 5.24 0.10
CA SER A 155 10.56 5.47 -0.68
C SER A 155 11.59 4.36 -0.51
N GLU A 156 11.70 3.82 0.71
CA GLU A 156 12.56 2.70 1.03
C GLU A 156 12.10 1.41 0.33
N GLY A 157 10.80 1.08 0.40
CA GLY A 157 10.22 -0.07 -0.29
C GLY A 157 10.40 0.00 -1.80
N GLN A 158 10.15 1.17 -2.40
CA GLN A 158 10.38 1.42 -3.82
C GLN A 158 11.85 1.24 -4.19
N ARG A 159 12.77 1.77 -3.37
CA ARG A 159 14.22 1.65 -3.59
C ARG A 159 14.68 0.20 -3.54
N LEU A 160 14.21 -0.57 -2.55
CA LEU A 160 14.55 -1.99 -2.42
C LEU A 160 14.08 -2.80 -3.63
N LEU A 161 12.81 -2.66 -4.03
CA LEU A 161 12.26 -3.37 -5.18
C LEU A 161 12.93 -2.95 -6.49
N SER A 162 13.12 -1.65 -6.71
CA SER A 162 13.78 -1.16 -7.93
C SER A 162 15.21 -1.67 -8.03
N ARG A 163 15.95 -1.71 -6.91
CA ARG A 163 17.28 -2.31 -6.87
C ARG A 163 17.23 -3.78 -7.23
N TYR A 164 16.30 -4.53 -6.67
CA TYR A 164 16.14 -5.95 -6.98
C TYR A 164 15.80 -6.21 -8.44
N TYR A 165 14.83 -5.48 -9.00
CA TYR A 165 14.46 -5.62 -10.42
C TYR A 165 15.61 -5.26 -11.36
N ASN A 166 16.40 -4.24 -11.02
CA ASN A 166 17.62 -3.91 -11.77
C ASN A 166 18.67 -5.01 -11.67
N GLN A 167 18.89 -5.60 -10.48
CA GLN A 167 19.81 -6.72 -10.32
C GLN A 167 19.38 -7.96 -11.13
N MET A 168 18.08 -8.26 -11.14
CA MET A 168 17.51 -9.34 -11.95
C MET A 168 17.69 -9.08 -13.45
N LYS A 169 17.44 -7.84 -13.89
CA LYS A 169 17.66 -7.41 -15.27
C LYS A 169 19.11 -7.57 -15.68
N GLU A 170 20.04 -7.01 -14.90
CA GLU A 170 21.47 -7.07 -15.17
C GLU A 170 21.98 -8.50 -15.20
N LEU A 171 21.55 -9.34 -14.26
CA LEU A 171 21.87 -10.77 -14.24
C LEU A 171 21.40 -11.45 -15.54
N GLY A 172 20.17 -11.22 -15.97
CA GLY A 172 19.64 -11.78 -17.21
C GLY A 172 20.40 -11.34 -18.45
N LEU A 173 20.76 -10.05 -18.54
CA LEU A 173 21.56 -9.54 -19.66
C LEU A 173 22.96 -10.17 -19.69
N ASN A 174 23.60 -10.32 -18.53
CA ASN A 174 24.93 -10.91 -18.43
C ASN A 174 24.90 -12.41 -18.78
N LEU A 175 23.93 -13.16 -18.24
CA LEU A 175 23.74 -14.58 -18.56
C LEU A 175 23.53 -14.82 -20.06
N ASN A 176 22.75 -13.98 -20.72
CA ASN A 176 22.47 -14.12 -22.15
C ASN A 176 23.72 -13.87 -23.02
N ASN A 177 24.60 -12.98 -22.58
CA ASN A 177 25.78 -12.57 -23.36
C ASN A 177 26.99 -13.50 -23.15
N GLN A 178 27.01 -14.32 -22.10
CA GLN A 178 28.18 -15.13 -21.71
C GLN A 178 27.85 -16.61 -21.43
N SER A 179 26.72 -17.13 -21.93
CA SER A 179 26.28 -18.51 -21.67
C SER A 179 27.30 -19.56 -22.11
N SER A 180 27.97 -19.35 -23.25
CA SER A 180 28.98 -20.26 -23.79
C SER A 180 30.30 -20.24 -23.00
N GLU A 181 30.70 -19.07 -22.48
CA GLU A 181 31.94 -18.95 -21.68
C GLU A 181 31.85 -19.70 -20.34
N MET A 182 30.65 -19.90 -19.81
CA MET A 182 30.44 -20.65 -18.57
C MET A 182 30.63 -22.15 -18.71
N VAL A 183 30.53 -22.69 -19.93
CA VAL A 183 30.72 -24.13 -20.17
C VAL A 183 32.17 -24.49 -19.92
N ASP A 184 33.08 -23.68 -20.47
CA ASP A 184 34.51 -23.99 -20.49
C ASP A 184 35.28 -23.40 -19.29
N ASN A 185 34.71 -22.41 -18.59
CA ASN A 185 35.40 -21.71 -17.50
C ASN A 185 34.73 -21.89 -16.13
N PRO A 186 35.31 -22.69 -15.21
CA PRO A 186 34.78 -22.87 -13.85
C PRO A 186 34.81 -21.59 -13.00
N GLU A 187 35.82 -20.73 -13.15
CA GLU A 187 35.91 -19.46 -12.40
C GLU A 187 34.75 -18.53 -12.75
N LYS A 188 34.34 -18.53 -14.03
CA LYS A 188 33.16 -17.78 -14.48
C LYS A 188 31.89 -18.31 -13.84
N ARG A 189 31.71 -19.63 -13.73
CA ARG A 189 30.54 -20.21 -13.05
C ARG A 189 30.44 -19.74 -11.60
N GLU A 190 31.55 -19.75 -10.86
CA GLU A 190 31.59 -19.28 -9.47
C GLU A 190 31.27 -17.78 -9.35
N GLU A 191 31.78 -16.95 -10.27
CA GLU A 191 31.46 -15.52 -10.34
C GLU A 191 29.94 -15.30 -10.47
N TYR A 192 29.29 -16.03 -11.37
CA TYR A 192 27.83 -15.92 -11.57
C TYR A 192 27.03 -16.43 -10.38
N ILE A 193 27.43 -17.54 -9.76
CA ILE A 193 26.81 -18.03 -8.53
C ILE A 193 26.91 -16.97 -7.43
N SER A 194 28.05 -16.30 -7.28
CA SER A 194 28.24 -15.20 -6.32
C SER A 194 27.31 -14.02 -6.61
N VAL A 195 27.12 -13.63 -7.88
CA VAL A 195 26.18 -12.59 -8.27
C VAL A 195 24.74 -12.99 -7.95
N ILE A 196 24.35 -14.24 -8.23
CA ILE A 196 23.02 -14.76 -7.91
C ILE A 196 22.77 -14.73 -6.39
N GLN A 197 23.74 -15.17 -5.58
CA GLN A 197 23.65 -15.13 -4.12
C GLN A 197 23.50 -13.70 -3.58
N LYS A 198 24.20 -12.72 -4.17
CA LYS A 198 24.02 -11.30 -3.83
C LYS A 198 22.61 -10.81 -4.15
N THR A 199 22.04 -11.23 -5.28
CA THR A 199 20.67 -10.89 -5.67
C THR A 199 19.64 -11.57 -4.75
N GLN A 200 19.86 -12.83 -4.37
CA GLN A 200 19.06 -13.54 -3.36
C GLN A 200 19.13 -12.86 -1.99
N ALA A 201 20.29 -12.32 -1.59
CA ALA A 201 20.41 -11.54 -0.36
C ALA A 201 19.58 -10.25 -0.40
N THR A 202 19.49 -9.58 -1.55
CA THR A 202 18.56 -8.45 -1.73
C THR A 202 17.11 -8.92 -1.65
N GLN A 203 16.76 -10.04 -2.29
CA GLN A 203 15.42 -10.62 -2.22
C GLN A 203 15.01 -10.92 -0.77
N LYS A 204 15.92 -11.50 0.03
CA LYS A 204 15.67 -11.77 1.45
C LYS A 204 15.36 -10.50 2.23
N LYS A 205 16.10 -9.41 1.99
CA LYS A 205 15.79 -8.09 2.60
C LYS A 205 14.41 -7.59 2.24
N ILE A 206 13.94 -7.83 1.01
CA ILE A 206 12.58 -7.47 0.58
C ILE A 206 11.56 -8.31 1.34
N ILE A 207 11.79 -9.62 1.45
CA ILE A 207 10.90 -10.52 2.19
C ILE A 207 10.80 -10.09 3.66
N GLU A 208 11.94 -9.77 4.30
CA GLU A 208 11.98 -9.27 5.67
C GLU A 208 11.26 -7.92 5.82
N TYR A 209 11.52 -6.97 4.91
CA TYR A 209 10.93 -5.63 4.94
C TYR A 209 9.40 -5.66 4.81
N PHE A 210 8.90 -6.43 3.84
CA PHE A 210 7.47 -6.57 3.58
C PHE A 210 6.81 -7.68 4.38
N LYS A 211 7.56 -8.37 5.26
CA LYS A 211 7.10 -9.49 6.08
C LYS A 211 6.39 -10.58 5.25
N VAL A 212 6.94 -10.88 4.09
CA VAL A 212 6.39 -11.91 3.19
C VAL A 212 6.57 -13.27 3.84
N ASN A 213 5.54 -14.12 3.78
CA ASN A 213 5.66 -15.48 4.28
C ASN A 213 6.52 -16.32 3.31
N GLU A 214 7.79 -16.55 3.67
CA GLU A 214 8.71 -17.37 2.88
C GLU A 214 8.19 -18.79 2.63
N GLN A 215 7.47 -19.38 3.59
CA GLN A 215 6.92 -20.73 3.43
C GLN A 215 5.87 -20.78 2.31
N ALA A 216 5.12 -19.69 2.11
CA ALA A 216 4.16 -19.58 1.02
C ALA A 216 4.85 -19.43 -0.35
N LEU A 217 6.06 -18.85 -0.40
CA LEU A 217 6.86 -18.73 -1.63
C LEU A 217 7.37 -20.10 -2.10
N GLN A 218 7.73 -20.99 -1.16
CA GLN A 218 8.24 -22.33 -1.47
C GLN A 218 7.15 -23.30 -1.97
N GLN A 219 5.88 -23.04 -1.63
CA GLN A 219 4.75 -23.92 -1.96
C GLN A 219 4.07 -23.59 -3.30
N LYS A 220 4.29 -22.39 -3.86
CA LYS A 220 3.82 -22.03 -5.21
C LYS A 220 4.77 -22.61 -6.26
N LYS A 221 4.60 -23.90 -6.57
CA LYS A 221 5.07 -24.51 -7.82
C LYS A 221 3.97 -24.49 -8.87
#